data_AF-A0A1S3BX14-F1
#
_entry.id   AF-A0A1S3BX14-F1
#
_cell.length_a   1.000
_cell.length_b   1.000
_cell.length_c   1.000
_cell.angle_alpha   90.00
_cell.angle_beta   90.00
_cell.angle_gamma   90.00
#
_symmetry.space_group_name_H-M   'P 1'
#
loop_
_entity.id
_entity.type
_entity.pdbx_description
1 polymer ?
#
loop_
_entity_poly.entity_id
_entity_poly.type
_entity_poly.pdbx_seq_one_letter_code
_entity_poly.pdbx_strand_id
1 'polypeptide(L)'
;MDCQSSHTFDSDESDIDIQTEIYEKGGSIDDIRNDLDFCLRDDDKVAEQSVVDFPMDGVEPYIGMEFSSRDEAREFYVNYGRRVGFTVRIHHNRRSRVNNQVIGQDFVCSKEGFRAKKYVCRKDRILPAPPITREGCQAMMRLALRDGGKWAVTKFVKDHNHLLLSPSKVPWKGSGKNLSEDEKDKRIRDLSLELYNERQKYKRKCAAYEEQLKTILKELEMHTECISNKVAEVVKSIREVEEEEESKGLNERWI
;
A
#
# COMPACT_ATOMS: atom_id res chain seq x y z
N MET A 1 -39.96 8.65 13.21
CA MET A 1 -40.54 8.51 11.85
C MET A 1 -39.75 7.44 11.16
N ASP A 2 -40.29 6.23 11.19
CA ASP A 2 -39.49 5.01 11.14
C ASP A 2 -40.03 4.15 10.01
N CYS A 3 -39.17 3.75 9.09
CA CYS A 3 -39.53 2.88 7.97
C CYS A 3 -38.73 1.58 8.07
N GLN A 4 -39.28 0.63 8.83
CA GLN A 4 -38.96 -0.78 8.64
C GLN A 4 -39.51 -1.21 7.28
N SER A 5 -38.75 -2.02 6.55
CA SER A 5 -39.29 -2.84 5.46
C SER A 5 -38.44 -4.10 5.33
N SER A 6 -39.07 -5.24 5.57
CA SER A 6 -38.49 -6.56 5.36
C SER A 6 -38.75 -7.02 3.92
N HIS A 7 -37.74 -7.54 3.24
CA HIS A 7 -37.95 -8.48 2.16
C HIS A 7 -37.06 -9.70 2.33
N THR A 8 -37.53 -10.85 1.84
CA THR A 8 -36.94 -12.15 2.09
C THR A 8 -35.68 -12.41 1.29
N PHE A 9 -34.79 -13.13 1.95
CA PHE A 9 -33.91 -14.18 1.46
C PHE A 9 -34.35 -14.80 0.12
N ASP A 10 -33.37 -15.05 -0.74
CA ASP A 10 -33.40 -16.15 -1.71
C ASP A 10 -31.97 -16.71 -1.80
N SER A 11 -31.83 -18.03 -1.86
CA SER A 11 -30.54 -18.73 -1.96
C SER A 11 -30.37 -19.26 -3.38
N ASP A 12 -29.14 -19.29 -3.87
CA ASP A 12 -28.77 -20.26 -4.90
C ASP A 12 -27.35 -20.77 -4.62
N GLU A 13 -27.19 -22.09 -4.64
CA GLU A 13 -25.95 -22.81 -4.34
C GLU A 13 -25.32 -23.29 -5.66
N SER A 14 -23.99 -23.23 -5.76
CA SER A 14 -23.27 -23.92 -6.84
C SER A 14 -21.87 -24.36 -6.39
N ASP A 15 -21.75 -25.66 -6.14
CA ASP A 15 -20.51 -26.41 -5.89
C ASP A 15 -19.61 -26.50 -7.15
N ILE A 16 -18.52 -27.29 -7.02
CA ILE A 16 -17.68 -27.87 -8.09
C ILE A 16 -16.55 -26.92 -8.58
N ASP A 17 -15.24 -27.27 -8.55
CA ASP A 17 -14.58 -28.48 -8.05
C ASP A 17 -13.15 -28.20 -7.51
N ILE A 18 -12.55 -29.18 -6.84
CA ILE A 18 -11.13 -29.19 -6.45
C ILE A 18 -10.36 -30.16 -7.34
N GLN A 19 -9.59 -29.66 -8.30
CA GLN A 19 -8.59 -30.46 -9.02
C GLN A 19 -7.16 -30.07 -8.63
N THR A 20 -6.61 -30.87 -7.71
CA THR A 20 -5.18 -30.93 -7.43
C THR A 20 -4.56 -31.97 -8.36
N GLU A 21 -3.79 -31.54 -9.37
CA GLU A 21 -2.93 -32.45 -10.13
C GLU A 21 -1.46 -32.21 -9.79
N ILE A 22 -0.88 -33.19 -9.10
CA ILE A 22 0.57 -33.30 -8.89
C ILE A 22 1.12 -34.10 -10.06
N TYR A 23 2.02 -33.50 -10.84
CA TYR A 23 2.81 -34.25 -11.82
C TYR A 23 4.30 -34.11 -11.51
N GLU A 24 4.83 -35.07 -10.74
CA GLU A 24 6.26 -35.29 -10.66
C GLU A 24 6.77 -35.82 -12.01
N LYS A 25 7.80 -35.18 -12.55
CA LYS A 25 8.68 -35.84 -13.52
C LYS A 25 10.10 -35.36 -13.32
N GLY A 26 10.90 -36.18 -12.64
CA GLY A 26 12.29 -35.87 -12.34
C GLY A 26 13.16 -35.81 -13.61
N GLY A 27 14.06 -34.83 -13.63
CA GLY A 27 15.23 -34.78 -14.50
C GLY A 27 16.40 -34.26 -13.66
N SER A 28 17.43 -35.09 -13.50
CA SER A 28 18.70 -34.74 -12.84
C SER A 28 19.76 -34.41 -13.89
N ILE A 29 20.95 -34.00 -13.44
CA ILE A 29 22.15 -33.50 -14.17
C ILE A 29 22.13 -31.96 -14.17
N ASP A 30 22.76 -31.30 -13.20
CA ASP A 30 24.21 -31.08 -13.03
C ASP A 30 24.79 -30.08 -14.07
N ASP A 31 25.85 -29.37 -13.67
CA ASP A 31 26.45 -28.18 -14.31
C ASP A 31 25.55 -26.92 -14.32
N ILE A 32 26.04 -25.69 -14.09
CA ILE A 32 27.43 -25.20 -13.95
C ILE A 32 27.60 -24.51 -12.59
N ARG A 33 28.77 -24.73 -11.96
CA ARG A 33 29.29 -23.97 -10.81
C ARG A 33 30.51 -23.16 -11.25
N ASN A 34 30.75 -22.01 -10.60
CA ASN A 34 31.90 -21.11 -10.82
C ASN A 34 31.88 -20.41 -12.22
N ASP A 35 32.57 -19.28 -12.45
CA ASP A 35 33.65 -18.64 -11.67
C ASP A 35 33.41 -17.17 -11.29
N LEU A 36 34.22 -16.70 -10.33
CA LEU A 36 34.40 -15.29 -9.96
C LEU A 36 35.90 -15.01 -9.73
N ASP A 37 36.56 -14.43 -10.74
CA ASP A 37 37.83 -13.67 -10.66
C ASP A 37 37.91 -12.83 -11.95
N PHE A 38 38.14 -11.51 -11.96
CA PHE A 38 39.38 -10.78 -11.62
C PHE A 38 40.54 -11.11 -12.59
N CYS A 39 40.95 -10.19 -13.46
CA CYS A 39 42.03 -9.22 -13.18
C CYS A 39 42.06 -8.01 -14.16
N LEU A 40 42.97 -7.06 -13.89
CA LEU A 40 43.12 -5.75 -14.57
C LEU A 40 44.32 -5.66 -15.54
N ARG A 41 44.20 -4.81 -16.59
CA ARG A 41 45.20 -3.89 -17.22
C ARG A 41 44.52 -3.16 -18.41
N ASP A 42 44.56 -1.83 -18.55
CA ASP A 42 45.68 -0.91 -18.90
C ASP A 42 46.12 -1.08 -20.38
N ASP A 43 46.19 -0.09 -21.27
CA ASP A 43 45.96 1.38 -21.23
C ASP A 43 44.66 1.76 -22.07
N ASP A 44 44.41 2.86 -22.83
CA ASP A 44 45.16 4.07 -23.23
C ASP A 44 44.27 5.28 -23.72
N LYS A 45 44.86 6.48 -23.70
CA LYS A 45 44.61 7.75 -24.46
C LYS A 45 43.20 8.26 -24.88
N VAL A 46 42.76 9.24 -24.10
CA VAL A 46 42.57 10.68 -24.45
C VAL A 46 41.37 11.18 -25.28
N ALA A 47 40.54 12.01 -24.62
CA ALA A 47 40.13 13.35 -25.09
C ALA A 47 39.49 14.13 -23.92
N GLU A 48 40.07 15.28 -23.51
CA GLU A 48 39.46 16.13 -22.48
C GLU A 48 38.34 17.01 -23.09
N GLN A 49 37.17 17.02 -22.46
CA GLN A 49 36.24 18.13 -22.58
C GLN A 49 35.53 18.32 -21.23
N SER A 50 36.02 19.25 -20.41
CA SER A 50 35.61 19.46 -19.02
C SER A 50 34.26 20.19 -18.89
N VAL A 51 33.19 19.53 -19.33
CA VAL A 51 31.85 19.79 -18.79
C VAL A 51 31.86 19.39 -17.32
N VAL A 52 31.84 20.39 -16.43
CA VAL A 52 31.73 20.19 -14.98
C VAL A 52 30.34 19.72 -14.62
N ASP A 53 30.09 18.42 -14.78
CA ASP A 53 28.88 17.75 -14.30
C ASP A 53 28.89 17.70 -12.76
N PHE A 54 28.54 18.83 -12.16
CA PHE A 54 28.31 18.91 -10.72
C PHE A 54 27.05 18.10 -10.38
N PRO A 55 27.16 17.00 -9.61
CA PRO A 55 25.97 16.33 -9.11
C PRO A 55 25.21 17.31 -8.22
N MET A 56 24.04 17.77 -8.69
CA MET A 56 23.16 18.74 -8.02
C MET A 56 22.42 18.11 -6.81
N ASP A 57 23.17 17.35 -6.01
CA ASP A 57 22.65 16.48 -4.96
C ASP A 57 22.82 17.10 -3.57
N GLY A 58 21.90 18.01 -3.25
CA GLY A 58 21.82 18.67 -1.95
C GLY A 58 21.28 20.09 -2.01
N VAL A 59 21.38 20.77 -3.17
CA VAL A 59 20.99 22.19 -3.30
C VAL A 59 19.51 22.40 -2.95
N GLU A 60 19.27 23.36 -2.07
CA GLU A 60 17.96 23.84 -1.62
C GLU A 60 17.52 25.07 -2.44
N PRO A 61 16.24 25.19 -2.85
CA PRO A 61 15.75 26.37 -3.55
C PRO A 61 15.97 27.66 -2.75
N TYR A 62 16.61 28.66 -3.36
CA TYR A 62 16.76 30.00 -2.77
C TYR A 62 16.09 31.08 -3.65
N ILE A 63 15.76 32.21 -3.05
CA ILE A 63 15.15 33.36 -3.76
C ILE A 63 16.23 34.03 -4.61
N GLY A 64 15.92 34.31 -5.88
CA GLY A 64 16.88 34.86 -6.86
C GLY A 64 17.49 33.81 -7.80
N MET A 65 17.44 32.52 -7.45
CA MET A 65 17.88 31.43 -8.34
C MET A 65 17.13 31.48 -9.68
N GLU A 66 17.87 31.39 -10.78
CA GLU A 66 17.37 31.47 -12.16
C GLU A 66 17.37 30.12 -12.87
N PHE A 67 16.44 29.96 -13.82
CA PHE A 67 16.34 28.83 -14.73
C PHE A 67 16.11 29.31 -16.16
N SER A 68 16.54 28.52 -17.14
CA SER A 68 16.31 28.79 -18.57
C SER A 68 14.85 28.52 -18.96
N SER A 69 14.20 27.55 -18.32
CA SER A 69 12.80 27.19 -18.58
C SER A 69 11.96 26.94 -17.33
N ARG A 70 10.64 27.03 -17.51
CA ARG A 70 9.63 26.63 -16.51
C ARG A 70 9.77 25.16 -16.09
N ASP A 71 10.11 24.27 -17.02
CA ASP A 71 10.03 22.83 -16.80
C ASP A 71 11.32 22.24 -16.22
N GLU A 72 12.47 22.85 -16.51
CA GLU A 72 13.72 22.72 -15.74
C GLU A 72 13.50 23.11 -14.27
N ALA A 73 12.92 24.28 -14.02
CA ALA A 73 12.59 24.75 -12.67
C ALA A 73 11.56 23.86 -11.96
N ARG A 74 10.61 23.30 -12.71
CA ARG A 74 9.66 22.28 -12.23
C ARG A 74 10.40 21.01 -11.82
N GLU A 75 11.32 20.53 -12.64
CA GLU A 75 12.09 19.30 -12.39
C GLU A 75 13.00 19.47 -11.17
N PHE A 76 13.74 20.58 -11.07
CA PHE A 76 14.54 20.91 -9.89
C PHE A 76 13.71 20.84 -8.61
N TYR A 77 12.53 21.47 -8.58
CA TYR A 77 11.68 21.45 -7.39
C TYR A 77 11.02 20.09 -7.13
N VAL A 78 10.71 19.30 -8.18
CA VAL A 78 10.30 17.89 -8.04
C VAL A 78 11.41 17.06 -7.39
N ASN A 79 12.67 17.23 -7.79
CA ASN A 79 13.80 16.49 -7.25
C ASN A 79 14.12 16.91 -5.81
N TYR A 80 14.10 18.22 -5.50
CA TYR A 80 14.13 18.72 -4.13
C TYR A 80 13.01 18.11 -3.28
N GLY A 81 11.76 18.15 -3.76
CA GLY A 81 10.61 17.59 -3.05
C GLY A 81 10.77 16.10 -2.75
N ARG A 82 11.32 15.33 -3.70
CA ARG A 82 11.60 13.90 -3.51
C ARG A 82 12.69 13.62 -2.48
N ARG A 83 13.75 14.46 -2.40
CA ARG A 83 14.76 14.38 -1.33
C ARG A 83 14.21 14.74 0.04
N VAL A 84 13.30 15.71 0.12
CA VAL A 84 12.69 16.18 1.37
C VAL A 84 11.52 15.30 1.85
N GLY A 85 10.85 14.59 0.95
CA GLY A 85 9.78 13.64 1.29
C GLY A 85 8.36 14.01 0.86
N PHE A 86 8.20 14.89 -0.14
CA PHE A 86 6.89 15.30 -0.65
C PHE A 86 6.79 15.31 -2.18
N THR A 87 5.57 15.12 -2.69
CA THR A 87 5.28 15.26 -4.13
C THR A 87 4.93 16.70 -4.47
N VAL A 88 5.55 17.27 -5.50
CA VAL A 88 5.21 18.59 -6.04
C VAL A 88 3.99 18.52 -6.96
N ARG A 89 3.17 19.57 -6.97
CA ARG A 89 2.14 19.82 -7.99
C ARG A 89 2.24 21.23 -8.56
N ILE A 90 1.75 21.38 -9.79
CA ILE A 90 1.53 22.67 -10.45
C ILE A 90 0.25 23.28 -9.86
N HIS A 91 0.29 24.54 -9.41
CA HIS A 91 -0.89 25.22 -8.86
C HIS A 91 -1.50 26.22 -9.86
N HIS A 92 -0.89 27.39 -10.01
CA HIS A 92 -1.47 28.50 -10.77
C HIS A 92 -0.44 29.15 -11.71
N ASN A 93 -0.87 29.40 -12.94
CA ASN A 93 -0.07 30.05 -13.99
C ASN A 93 -0.45 31.54 -14.02
N ARG A 94 0.44 32.45 -13.59
CA ARG A 94 0.20 33.90 -13.63
C ARG A 94 0.48 34.42 -15.04
N ARG A 95 -0.47 35.18 -15.63
CA ARG A 95 -0.38 35.72 -17.00
C ARG A 95 -0.30 37.25 -17.02
N SER A 96 0.38 37.80 -18.03
CA SER A 96 0.39 39.25 -18.31
C SER A 96 -1.00 39.73 -18.71
N ARG A 97 -1.44 40.87 -18.18
CA ARG A 97 -2.70 41.52 -18.58
C ARG A 97 -2.63 42.18 -19.95
N VAL A 98 -1.42 42.42 -20.48
CA VAL A 98 -1.22 43.07 -21.79
C VAL A 98 -1.10 42.01 -22.89
N ASN A 99 -0.19 41.04 -22.72
CA ASN A 99 0.18 40.10 -23.78
C ASN A 99 -0.38 38.68 -23.59
N ASN A 100 -1.14 38.40 -22.51
CA ASN A 100 -1.65 37.07 -22.12
C ASN A 100 -0.57 35.97 -21.92
N GLN A 101 0.71 36.27 -22.14
CA GLN A 101 1.87 35.41 -21.90
C GLN A 101 1.97 34.99 -20.42
N VAL A 102 2.44 33.78 -20.14
CA VAL A 102 2.69 33.32 -18.75
C VAL A 102 3.94 34.03 -18.21
N ILE A 103 3.78 34.82 -17.15
CA ILE A 103 4.83 35.63 -16.50
C ILE A 103 5.20 35.10 -15.11
N GLY A 104 4.56 34.05 -14.63
CA GLY A 104 4.89 33.47 -13.33
C GLY A 104 4.23 32.11 -13.11
N GLN A 105 4.85 31.29 -12.28
CA GLN A 105 4.38 29.93 -12.01
C GLN A 105 4.46 29.61 -10.52
N ASP A 106 3.36 29.10 -9.97
CA ASP A 106 3.33 28.56 -8.62
C ASP A 106 3.44 27.02 -8.66
N PHE A 107 4.42 26.49 -7.95
CA PHE A 107 4.54 25.08 -7.58
C PHE A 107 4.37 24.95 -6.07
N VAL A 108 3.74 23.87 -5.63
CA VAL A 108 3.30 23.69 -4.24
C VAL A 108 3.37 22.21 -3.84
N CYS A 109 3.32 21.92 -2.55
CA CYS A 109 3.14 20.56 -2.06
C CYS A 109 1.81 19.93 -2.57
N SER A 110 1.79 18.62 -2.78
CA SER A 110 0.58 17.84 -3.09
C SER A 110 -0.54 18.07 -2.07
N LYS A 111 -0.17 18.24 -0.79
CA LYS A 111 -1.06 18.48 0.34
C LYS A 111 -1.49 19.94 0.56
N GLU A 112 -1.10 20.87 -0.32
CA GLU A 112 -1.31 22.32 -0.14
C GLU A 112 -2.79 22.73 -0.14
N GLY A 113 -3.13 23.69 0.73
CA GLY A 113 -4.46 24.25 0.91
C GLY A 113 -5.51 23.23 1.38
N PHE A 114 -6.79 23.53 1.19
CA PHE A 114 -7.90 22.62 1.51
C PHE A 114 -8.79 22.35 0.29
N ARG A 115 -9.54 21.26 0.31
CA ARG A 115 -10.51 20.94 -0.75
C ARG A 115 -11.86 21.58 -0.41
N ALA A 116 -12.32 22.54 -1.22
CA ALA A 116 -13.57 23.25 -0.97
C ALA A 116 -14.77 22.30 -0.82
N LYS A 117 -15.67 22.58 0.14
CA LYS A 117 -16.76 21.68 0.58
C LYS A 117 -17.61 21.12 -0.58
N LYS A 118 -17.87 21.91 -1.64
CA LYS A 118 -18.58 21.49 -2.88
C LYS A 118 -17.93 20.34 -3.66
N TYR A 119 -16.65 20.03 -3.41
CA TYR A 119 -15.94 18.89 -3.99
C TYR A 119 -15.73 17.74 -3.01
N VAL A 120 -16.23 17.86 -1.77
CA VAL A 120 -16.24 16.81 -0.75
C VAL A 120 -17.67 16.27 -0.64
N CYS A 121 -18.61 17.11 -0.25
CA CYS A 121 -20.02 16.79 -0.09
C CYS A 121 -20.80 17.10 -1.38
N ARG A 122 -20.92 16.11 -2.26
CA ARG A 122 -21.80 16.11 -3.43
C ARG A 122 -22.88 15.05 -3.23
N LYS A 123 -24.16 15.43 -3.32
CA LYS A 123 -25.31 14.51 -3.18
C LYS A 123 -25.55 13.68 -4.44
N ASP A 124 -25.06 14.16 -5.58
CA ASP A 124 -25.14 13.61 -6.94
C ASP A 124 -24.09 12.52 -7.25
N ARG A 125 -23.55 11.83 -6.24
CA ARG A 125 -22.41 10.90 -6.43
C ARG A 125 -22.82 9.44 -6.48
N ILE A 126 -22.58 8.82 -7.63
CA ILE A 126 -22.63 7.37 -7.85
C ILE A 126 -21.42 6.67 -7.20
N LEU A 127 -20.24 7.30 -7.22
CA LEU A 127 -19.00 6.76 -6.64
C LEU A 127 -18.62 7.45 -5.31
N PRO A 128 -17.99 6.73 -4.36
CA PRO A 128 -17.59 7.27 -3.08
C PRO A 128 -16.66 8.49 -3.20
N ALA A 129 -16.65 9.34 -2.17
CA ALA A 129 -15.84 10.55 -2.18
C ALA A 129 -14.33 10.22 -2.20
N PRO A 130 -13.53 10.79 -3.13
CA PRO A 130 -12.09 10.62 -3.10
C PRO A 130 -11.49 11.13 -1.77
N PRO A 131 -10.47 10.45 -1.22
CA PRO A 131 -9.89 10.78 0.08
C PRO A 131 -9.37 12.22 0.14
N ILE A 132 -9.39 12.80 1.34
CA ILE A 132 -8.94 14.16 1.59
C ILE A 132 -7.41 14.17 1.61
N THR A 133 -6.80 14.46 0.46
CA THR A 133 -5.35 14.50 0.26
C THR A 133 -4.71 15.87 0.47
N ARG A 134 -5.48 16.86 0.95
CA ARG A 134 -5.03 18.24 1.19
C ARG A 134 -5.23 18.61 2.65
N GLU A 135 -4.15 18.98 3.32
CA GLU A 135 -4.06 19.13 4.78
C GLU A 135 -3.75 20.58 5.21
N GLY A 136 -3.78 21.54 4.27
CA GLY A 136 -3.50 22.96 4.56
C GLY A 136 -2.03 23.37 4.37
N CYS A 137 -1.19 22.50 3.82
CA CYS A 137 0.26 22.72 3.70
C CYS A 137 0.60 24.03 2.97
N GLN A 138 1.65 24.72 3.40
CA GLN A 138 2.05 26.03 2.87
C GLN A 138 3.35 26.00 2.04
N ALA A 139 4.07 24.86 2.04
CA ALA A 139 5.29 24.67 1.28
C ALA A 139 5.08 24.92 -0.23
N MET A 140 5.81 25.89 -0.77
CA MET A 140 5.66 26.38 -2.14
C MET A 140 6.96 26.97 -2.72
N MET A 141 7.11 26.87 -4.03
CA MET A 141 8.12 27.61 -4.81
C MET A 141 7.41 28.39 -5.92
N ARG A 142 7.67 29.70 -5.99
CA ARG A 142 7.03 30.63 -6.93
C ARG A 142 8.05 31.28 -7.85
N LEU A 143 7.87 31.07 -9.15
CA LEU A 143 8.65 31.71 -10.20
C LEU A 143 7.99 32.98 -10.72
N ALA A 144 8.81 33.90 -11.20
CA ALA A 144 8.42 34.95 -12.14
C ALA A 144 9.38 34.95 -13.35
N LEU A 145 8.86 35.29 -14.51
CA LEU A 145 9.65 35.61 -15.70
C LEU A 145 10.38 36.95 -15.46
N ARG A 146 11.66 37.03 -15.83
CA ARG A 146 12.48 38.24 -15.76
C ARG A 146 12.68 38.85 -17.15
N ASP A 147 12.97 40.14 -17.16
CA ASP A 147 13.40 40.88 -18.36
C ASP A 147 14.73 40.27 -18.85
N GLY A 148 14.68 39.58 -20.00
CA GLY A 148 15.74 38.65 -20.43
C GLY A 148 15.28 37.18 -20.58
N GLY A 149 14.01 36.86 -20.32
CA GLY A 149 13.40 35.56 -20.66
C GLY A 149 13.63 34.43 -19.66
N LYS A 150 14.51 34.62 -18.68
CA LYS A 150 14.79 33.66 -17.60
C LYS A 150 13.66 33.58 -16.56
N TRP A 151 13.56 32.44 -15.88
CA TRP A 151 12.61 32.20 -14.80
C TRP A 151 13.30 32.25 -13.44
N ALA A 152 13.01 33.26 -12.62
CA ALA A 152 13.62 33.44 -11.31
C ALA A 152 12.68 33.05 -10.16
N VAL A 153 13.21 32.42 -9.10
CA VAL A 153 12.49 32.17 -7.85
C VAL A 153 12.26 33.50 -7.13
N THR A 154 10.99 33.81 -6.82
CA THR A 154 10.55 35.06 -6.17
C THR A 154 9.93 34.86 -4.79
N LYS A 155 9.48 33.64 -4.48
CA LYS A 155 9.14 33.22 -3.10
C LYS A 155 9.43 31.72 -2.97
N PHE A 156 10.03 31.34 -1.85
CA PHE A 156 10.13 29.96 -1.41
C PHE A 156 9.55 29.86 0.02
N VAL A 157 8.92 28.73 0.33
CA VAL A 157 8.42 28.36 1.67
C VAL A 157 8.77 26.89 1.87
N LYS A 158 9.54 26.61 2.92
CA LYS A 158 10.02 25.27 3.27
C LYS A 158 9.05 24.49 4.15
N ASP A 159 8.20 25.20 4.90
CA ASP A 159 7.49 24.62 6.05
C ASP A 159 6.31 23.73 5.64
N HIS A 160 6.36 22.49 6.14
CA HIS A 160 5.31 21.49 5.98
C HIS A 160 4.54 21.32 7.28
N ASN A 161 3.20 21.31 7.18
CA ASN A 161 2.31 21.05 8.33
C ASN A 161 1.91 19.58 8.47
N HIS A 162 2.67 18.67 7.84
CA HIS A 162 2.38 17.24 7.78
C HIS A 162 3.68 16.43 7.80
N LEU A 163 3.59 15.16 8.18
CA LEU A 163 4.72 14.23 8.07
C LEU A 163 5.19 14.08 6.62
N LEU A 164 6.50 14.03 6.45
CA LEU A 164 7.19 13.79 5.19
C LEU A 164 7.45 12.29 5.01
N LEU A 165 7.46 11.82 3.77
CA LEU A 165 7.77 10.43 3.44
C LEU A 165 9.29 10.23 3.37
N SER A 166 9.78 9.00 3.60
CA SER A 166 11.16 8.68 3.22
C SER A 166 11.33 8.84 1.69
N PRO A 167 12.49 9.29 1.17
CA PRO A 167 12.67 9.50 -0.27
C PRO A 167 12.34 8.28 -1.13
N SER A 168 12.64 7.07 -0.62
CA SER A 168 12.31 5.76 -1.19
C SER A 168 10.81 5.45 -1.31
N LYS A 169 9.96 6.19 -0.60
CA LYS A 169 8.50 6.05 -0.55
C LYS A 169 7.74 7.24 -1.17
N VAL A 170 8.44 8.28 -1.66
CA VAL A 170 7.78 9.37 -2.41
C VAL A 170 7.34 8.85 -3.79
N PRO A 171 6.04 8.92 -4.14
CA PRO A 171 5.57 8.43 -5.44
C PRO A 171 6.22 9.18 -6.61
N TRP A 172 6.73 8.42 -7.60
CA TRP A 172 7.37 9.01 -8.78
C TRP A 172 6.32 9.71 -9.65
N LYS A 173 6.32 11.04 -9.65
CA LYS A 173 5.35 11.85 -10.42
C LYS A 173 6.02 13.00 -11.19
N GLY A 174 7.13 12.65 -11.83
CA GLY A 174 7.87 13.50 -12.77
C GLY A 174 7.37 13.36 -14.22
N SER A 175 7.91 14.22 -15.08
CA SER A 175 7.91 14.06 -16.55
C SER A 175 9.28 14.56 -17.01
N GLY A 176 9.85 13.97 -18.06
CA GLY A 176 11.18 14.33 -18.58
C GLY A 176 12.21 13.24 -18.36
N LYS A 177 12.85 13.20 -17.19
CA LYS A 177 13.89 12.20 -16.89
C LYS A 177 13.27 10.88 -16.42
N ASN A 178 13.34 9.89 -17.32
CA ASN A 178 13.24 8.48 -16.98
C ASN A 178 14.36 8.10 -16.00
N LEU A 179 14.05 7.25 -15.03
CA LEU A 179 15.02 6.29 -14.49
C LEU A 179 15.68 5.52 -15.64
N SER A 180 16.92 5.05 -15.48
CA SER A 180 17.39 3.96 -16.36
C SER A 180 16.45 2.77 -16.24
N GLU A 181 16.34 1.97 -17.30
CA GLU A 181 15.44 0.81 -17.28
C GLU A 181 15.92 -0.19 -16.22
N ASP A 182 17.23 -0.29 -16.00
CA ASP A 182 17.86 -1.02 -14.89
C ASP A 182 17.35 -0.59 -13.51
N GLU A 183 17.13 0.71 -13.30
CA GLU A 183 16.66 1.25 -12.02
C GLU A 183 15.16 1.04 -11.84
N LYS A 184 14.38 1.11 -12.93
CA LYS A 184 12.96 0.71 -12.93
C LYS A 184 12.85 -0.77 -12.55
N ASP A 185 13.63 -1.63 -13.20
CA ASP A 185 13.60 -3.08 -13.04
C ASP A 185 14.20 -3.54 -11.71
N LYS A 186 15.22 -2.83 -11.20
CA LYS A 186 15.67 -2.98 -9.82
C LYS A 186 14.52 -2.67 -8.86
N ARG A 187 13.83 -1.53 -9.03
CA ARG A 187 12.73 -1.16 -8.13
C ARG A 187 11.51 -2.08 -8.25
N ILE A 188 11.24 -2.62 -9.43
CA ILE A 188 10.20 -3.65 -9.66
C ILE A 188 10.58 -4.95 -8.93
N ARG A 189 11.84 -5.39 -9.01
CA ARG A 189 12.34 -6.56 -8.26
C ARG A 189 12.27 -6.34 -6.74
N ASP A 190 12.73 -5.19 -6.24
CA ASP A 190 12.65 -4.83 -4.82
C ASP A 190 11.20 -4.91 -4.30
N LEU A 191 10.26 -4.27 -5.00
CA LEU A 191 8.84 -4.23 -4.61
C LEU A 191 8.17 -5.60 -4.75
N SER A 192 8.53 -6.38 -5.76
CA SER A 192 8.02 -7.76 -5.93
C SER A 192 8.48 -8.67 -4.78
N LEU A 193 9.73 -8.51 -4.33
CA LEU A 193 10.27 -9.22 -3.17
C LEU A 193 9.63 -8.76 -1.85
N GLU A 194 9.41 -7.46 -1.68
CA GLU A 194 8.69 -6.89 -0.51
C GLU A 194 7.26 -7.48 -0.43
N LEU A 195 6.50 -7.44 -1.53
CA LEU A 195 5.15 -8.03 -1.63
C LEU A 195 5.12 -9.55 -1.47
N TYR A 196 6.12 -10.27 -2.00
CA TYR A 196 6.25 -11.72 -1.79
C TYR A 196 6.46 -12.05 -0.31
N ASN A 197 7.36 -11.34 0.36
CA ASN A 197 7.66 -11.52 1.78
C ASN A 197 6.45 -11.19 2.67
N GLU A 198 5.69 -10.13 2.36
CA GLU A 198 4.42 -9.84 3.04
C GLU A 198 3.38 -10.93 2.81
N ARG A 199 3.22 -11.43 1.58
CA ARG A 199 2.30 -12.54 1.26
C ARG A 199 2.66 -13.82 2.02
N GLN A 200 3.95 -14.18 2.10
CA GLN A 200 4.39 -15.35 2.87
C GLN A 200 4.18 -15.16 4.38
N LYS A 201 4.42 -13.94 4.90
CA LYS A 201 4.15 -13.60 6.30
C LYS A 201 2.65 -13.68 6.64
N TYR A 202 1.78 -13.29 5.70
CA TYR A 202 0.33 -13.45 5.83
C TYR A 202 -0.07 -14.93 5.78
N LYS A 203 0.40 -15.70 4.78
CA LYS A 203 0.09 -17.14 4.65
C LYS A 203 0.47 -17.93 5.91
N ARG A 204 1.63 -17.65 6.52
CA ARG A 204 2.06 -18.27 7.79
C ARG A 204 1.14 -17.92 8.97
N LYS A 205 0.55 -16.72 9.00
CA LYS A 205 -0.44 -16.34 10.02
C LYS A 205 -1.78 -17.04 9.82
N CYS A 206 -2.27 -17.12 8.58
CA CYS A 206 -3.50 -17.84 8.26
C CYS A 206 -3.41 -19.31 8.68
N ALA A 207 -2.35 -20.02 8.27
CA ALA A 207 -2.11 -21.39 8.70
C ALA A 207 -2.07 -21.55 10.22
N ALA A 208 -1.43 -20.63 10.95
CA ALA A 208 -1.41 -20.68 12.42
C ALA A 208 -2.81 -20.49 13.06
N TYR A 209 -3.65 -19.62 12.51
CA TYR A 209 -5.04 -19.46 12.96
C TYR A 209 -5.93 -20.64 12.55
N GLU A 210 -5.72 -21.22 11.37
CA GLU A 210 -6.41 -22.42 10.88
C GLU A 210 -6.14 -23.62 11.80
N GLU A 211 -4.88 -23.87 12.19
CA GLU A 211 -4.55 -24.95 13.14
C GLU A 211 -5.08 -24.69 14.55
N GLN A 212 -5.12 -23.43 15.01
CA GLN A 212 -5.76 -23.06 16.28
C GLN A 212 -7.27 -23.35 16.24
N LEU A 213 -7.97 -22.99 15.15
CA LEU A 213 -9.39 -23.26 14.99
C LEU A 213 -9.69 -24.76 14.92
N LYS A 214 -8.89 -25.54 14.17
CA LYS A 214 -9.01 -27.02 14.13
C LYS A 214 -8.84 -27.66 15.51
N THR A 215 -7.91 -27.15 16.32
CA THR A 215 -7.67 -27.65 17.67
C THR A 215 -8.87 -27.36 18.58
N ILE A 216 -9.39 -26.13 18.57
CA ILE A 216 -10.57 -25.75 19.36
C ILE A 216 -11.81 -26.56 18.94
N LEU A 217 -12.04 -26.75 17.64
CA LEU A 217 -13.16 -27.57 17.15
C LEU A 217 -13.06 -29.02 17.65
N LYS A 218 -11.87 -29.64 17.56
CA LYS A 218 -11.64 -31.00 18.05
C LYS A 218 -11.80 -31.12 19.57
N GLU A 219 -11.39 -30.11 20.34
CA GLU A 219 -11.64 -30.07 21.79
C GLU A 219 -13.13 -29.99 22.12
N LEU A 220 -13.90 -29.20 21.36
CA LEU A 220 -15.36 -29.10 21.51
C LEU A 220 -16.09 -30.40 21.12
N GLU A 221 -15.66 -31.07 20.04
CA GLU A 221 -16.18 -32.39 19.62
C GLU A 221 -15.98 -33.44 20.73
N MET A 222 -14.73 -33.61 21.18
CA MET A 222 -14.36 -34.54 22.25
C MET A 222 -15.08 -34.24 23.57
N HIS A 223 -15.25 -32.96 23.92
CA HIS A 223 -16.00 -32.55 25.12
C HIS A 223 -17.50 -32.88 25.00
N THR A 224 -18.07 -32.70 23.80
CA THR A 224 -19.48 -33.02 23.51
C THR A 224 -19.74 -34.53 23.58
N GLU A 225 -18.83 -35.35 23.03
CA GLU A 225 -18.87 -36.81 23.17
C GLU A 225 -18.76 -37.23 24.64
N CYS A 226 -17.82 -36.66 25.40
CA CYS A 226 -17.63 -36.95 26.83
C CYS A 226 -18.88 -36.62 27.67
N ILE A 227 -19.57 -35.50 27.38
CA ILE A 227 -20.85 -35.17 28.01
C ILE A 227 -21.95 -36.15 27.59
N SER A 228 -22.05 -36.47 26.30
CA SER A 228 -23.08 -37.38 25.76
C SER A 228 -23.00 -38.77 26.41
N ASN A 229 -21.79 -39.30 26.56
CA ASN A 229 -21.55 -40.59 27.22
C ASN A 229 -21.93 -40.55 28.70
N LYS A 230 -21.56 -39.49 29.44
CA LYS A 230 -21.96 -39.32 30.85
C LYS A 230 -23.47 -39.17 31.04
N VAL A 231 -24.16 -38.49 30.13
CA VAL A 231 -25.63 -38.39 30.15
C VAL A 231 -26.24 -39.77 29.90
N ALA A 232 -25.71 -40.56 28.97
CA ALA A 232 -26.17 -41.93 28.73
C ALA A 232 -25.94 -42.86 29.94
N GLU A 233 -24.78 -42.76 30.62
CA GLU A 233 -24.49 -43.48 31.87
C GLU A 233 -25.49 -43.12 32.98
N VAL A 234 -25.72 -41.82 33.22
CA VAL A 234 -26.66 -41.34 34.25
C VAL A 234 -28.10 -41.77 33.94
N VAL A 235 -28.55 -41.67 32.68
CA VAL A 235 -29.89 -42.14 32.27
C VAL A 235 -30.03 -43.65 32.45
N LYS A 236 -28.99 -44.43 32.15
CA LYS A 236 -28.98 -45.88 32.39
C LYS A 236 -29.11 -46.21 33.88
N SER A 237 -28.33 -45.56 34.75
CA SER A 237 -28.39 -45.80 36.20
C SER A 237 -29.68 -45.31 36.85
N ILE A 238 -30.30 -44.23 36.36
CA ILE A 238 -31.65 -43.82 36.80
C ILE A 238 -32.66 -44.92 36.47
N ARG A 239 -32.66 -45.42 35.22
CA ARG A 239 -33.57 -46.47 34.79
C ARG A 239 -33.38 -47.78 35.56
N GLU A 240 -32.14 -48.15 35.87
CA GLU A 240 -31.84 -49.33 36.69
C GLU A 240 -32.44 -49.22 38.11
N VAL A 241 -32.46 -48.00 38.69
CA VAL A 241 -33.12 -47.73 39.98
C VAL A 241 -34.65 -47.72 39.85
N GLU A 242 -35.21 -47.18 38.77
CA GLU A 242 -36.66 -47.20 38.51
C GLU A 242 -37.21 -48.63 38.37
N GLU A 243 -36.51 -49.51 37.63
CA GLU A 243 -36.87 -50.93 37.49
C GLU A 243 -36.74 -51.71 38.82
N GLU A 244 -35.79 -51.34 39.68
CA GLU A 244 -35.70 -51.84 41.06
C GLU A 244 -36.83 -51.35 41.98
N GLU A 245 -37.25 -50.08 41.88
CA GLU A 245 -38.33 -49.50 42.68
C GLU A 245 -39.70 -50.10 42.30
N GLU A 246 -39.99 -50.28 41.01
CA GLU A 246 -41.21 -51.00 40.59
C GLU A 246 -41.22 -52.45 41.13
N SER A 247 -40.07 -53.12 41.09
CA SER A 247 -39.92 -54.49 41.62
C SER A 247 -40.20 -54.57 43.13
N LYS A 248 -39.79 -53.56 43.91
CA LYS A 248 -40.06 -53.48 45.36
C LYS A 248 -41.52 -53.11 45.64
N GLY A 249 -42.06 -52.09 44.95
CA GLY A 249 -43.45 -51.63 45.11
C GLY A 249 -44.51 -52.64 44.65
N LEU A 250 -44.15 -53.58 43.77
CA LEU A 250 -44.98 -54.75 43.47
C LEU A 250 -44.98 -55.79 44.60
N ASN A 251 -43.85 -55.98 45.28
CA ASN A 251 -43.70 -56.96 46.36
C ASN A 251 -44.38 -56.50 47.67
N GLU A 252 -44.35 -55.19 47.96
CA GLU A 252 -45.00 -54.60 49.14
C GLU A 252 -46.54 -54.48 49.01
N ARG A 253 -47.12 -54.76 47.84
CA ARG A 253 -48.57 -54.67 47.60
C ARG A 253 -49.34 -55.98 47.82
N TRP A 254 -48.69 -57.01 48.37
CA TRP A 254 -49.28 -58.32 48.67
C TRP A 254 -49.04 -58.80 50.11
N ILE A 255 -48.92 -57.85 51.06
CA ILE A 255 -48.83 -58.07 52.51
C ILE A 255 -49.96 -57.29 53.20
#